data_AF-A0A6A3BZS9-F1
#
_entry.id   AF-A0A6A3BZS9-F1
#
_cell.length_a   1.000
_cell.length_b   1.000
_cell.length_c   1.000
_cell.angle_alpha   90.00
_cell.angle_beta   90.00
_cell.angle_gamma   90.00
#
_symmetry.space_group_name_H-M   'P 1'
#
loop_
_entity.id
_entity.type
_entity.pdbx_description
1 polymer ?
#
loop_
_entity_poly.entity_id
_entity_poly.type
_entity_poly.pdbx_seq_one_letter_code
_entity_poly.pdbx_strand_id
1 'polypeptide(L)'
;MEDEESVVSQRGLMVLAKGCLELEYLAVYVSDITNASLRYIGTYSKNLCDFCLVLLEKEERITDLPLENGVRDLLRGCEKLRRFALYLRPGGLTDVGLGYIGQYSPKVRWMLLGSVGGSDTRLLEFSRGCPSLQKLEVRGYRASDSSRDLLAMARPFWNIELVPARRIVMTDQVGVPGVVEDPTHVLVAYYSLSGPRTDFPETVIPLDLLATGAEL
;
A
#
# COMPACT_ATOMS: atom_id res chain seq x y z
N MET A 1 18.82 17.63 -26.95
CA MET A 1 19.35 16.33 -26.51
C MET A 1 18.44 15.94 -25.37
N GLU A 2 17.31 15.34 -25.71
CA GLU A 2 16.43 14.76 -24.70
C GLU A 2 17.14 13.50 -24.24
N ASP A 3 17.56 13.46 -22.99
CA ASP A 3 17.97 12.21 -22.36
C ASP A 3 16.80 11.25 -22.55
N GLU A 4 16.97 10.20 -23.36
CA GLU A 4 16.08 9.04 -23.33
C GLU A 4 16.15 8.53 -21.88
N GLU A 5 15.24 9.01 -21.03
CA GLU A 5 15.03 8.45 -19.70
C GLU A 5 14.81 6.96 -19.93
N SER A 6 15.83 6.16 -19.64
CA SER A 6 15.75 4.70 -19.69
C SER A 6 14.68 4.28 -18.68
N VAL A 7 13.43 4.14 -19.14
CA VAL A 7 12.32 3.87 -18.24
C VAL A 7 12.28 2.39 -17.88
N VAL A 8 12.18 2.08 -16.59
CA VAL A 8 12.05 0.70 -16.13
C VAL A 8 10.63 0.22 -16.39
N SER A 9 10.50 -0.92 -17.07
CA SER A 9 9.22 -1.53 -17.43
C SER A 9 9.14 -3.01 -17.03
N GLN A 10 7.98 -3.63 -17.24
CA GLN A 10 7.72 -5.06 -17.09
C GLN A 10 8.80 -5.95 -17.72
N ARG A 11 9.40 -5.52 -18.84
CA ARG A 11 10.43 -6.30 -19.53
C ARG A 11 11.72 -6.36 -18.70
N GLY A 12 12.13 -5.23 -18.12
CA GLY A 12 13.28 -5.16 -17.22
C GLY A 12 13.07 -6.01 -15.97
N LEU A 13 11.88 -5.93 -15.36
CA LEU A 13 11.54 -6.74 -14.18
C LEU A 13 11.59 -8.25 -14.45
N MET A 14 11.07 -8.71 -15.59
CA MET A 14 11.10 -10.13 -15.96
C MET A 14 12.52 -10.64 -16.18
N VAL A 15 13.39 -9.84 -16.81
CA VAL A 15 14.81 -10.19 -17.02
C VAL A 15 15.55 -10.23 -15.68
N LEU A 16 15.34 -9.22 -14.83
CA LEU A 16 15.94 -9.14 -13.49
C LEU A 16 15.53 -10.33 -12.62
N ALA A 17 14.25 -10.68 -12.59
CA ALA A 17 13.76 -11.82 -11.83
C ALA A 17 14.44 -13.13 -12.28
N LYS A 18 14.61 -13.34 -13.59
CA LYS A 18 15.27 -14.54 -14.14
C LYS A 18 16.78 -14.56 -13.93
N GLY A 19 17.44 -13.41 -13.95
CA GLY A 19 18.90 -13.30 -13.84
C GLY A 19 19.41 -13.27 -12.40
N CYS A 20 18.67 -12.65 -11.48
CA CYS A 20 19.09 -12.39 -10.11
C CYS A 20 18.31 -13.27 -9.11
N LEU A 21 18.64 -14.56 -9.06
CA LEU A 21 17.91 -15.55 -8.24
C LEU A 21 18.12 -15.37 -6.72
N GLU A 22 19.20 -14.70 -6.33
CA GLU A 22 19.55 -14.44 -4.93
C GLU A 22 19.03 -13.09 -4.41
N LEU A 23 18.14 -12.42 -5.17
CA LEU A 23 17.63 -11.10 -4.81
C LEU A 23 16.86 -11.14 -3.47
N GLU A 24 17.30 -10.34 -2.50
CA GLU A 24 16.67 -10.21 -1.18
C GLU A 24 15.89 -8.91 -1.01
N TYR A 25 16.29 -7.86 -1.73
CA TYR A 25 15.71 -6.53 -1.67
C TYR A 25 15.48 -5.99 -3.08
N LEU A 26 14.26 -5.53 -3.38
CA LEU A 26 13.93 -4.85 -4.62
C LEU A 26 13.05 -3.63 -4.32
N ALA A 27 13.56 -2.44 -4.60
CA ALA A 27 12.77 -1.21 -4.63
C ALA A 27 12.88 -0.58 -6.01
N VAL A 28 11.74 -0.36 -6.66
CA VAL A 28 11.72 0.04 -8.07
C VAL A 28 10.57 0.99 -8.38
N TYR A 29 10.88 2.01 -9.18
CA TYR A 29 9.90 2.87 -9.83
C TYR A 29 9.77 2.42 -11.28
N VAL A 30 8.55 2.10 -11.71
CA VAL A 30 8.27 1.58 -13.06
C VAL A 30 7.27 2.45 -13.79
N SER A 31 7.41 2.58 -15.11
CA SER A 31 6.42 3.26 -15.94
C SER A 31 5.30 2.34 -16.44
N ASP A 32 5.60 1.06 -16.64
CA ASP A 32 4.63 0.06 -17.07
C ASP A 32 4.87 -1.27 -16.33
N ILE A 33 3.78 -1.98 -16.07
CA ILE A 33 3.75 -3.18 -15.24
C ILE A 33 2.63 -4.11 -15.70
N THR A 34 2.84 -5.42 -15.52
CA THR A 34 1.84 -6.45 -15.87
C THR A 34 1.75 -7.54 -14.81
N ASN A 35 0.62 -8.27 -14.78
CA ASN A 35 0.46 -9.44 -13.92
C ASN A 35 1.57 -10.48 -14.17
N ALA A 36 1.99 -10.65 -15.44
CA ALA A 36 3.06 -11.56 -15.83
C ALA A 36 4.41 -11.20 -15.17
N SER A 37 4.76 -9.92 -15.10
CA SER A 37 6.02 -9.49 -14.48
C SER A 37 6.07 -9.76 -12.97
N LEU A 38 4.96 -9.53 -12.26
CA LEU A 38 4.86 -9.85 -10.83
C LEU A 38 4.92 -11.36 -10.59
N ARG A 39 4.25 -12.16 -11.44
CA ARG A 39 4.35 -13.63 -11.42
C ARG A 39 5.79 -14.10 -11.60
N TYR A 40 6.56 -13.47 -12.50
CA TYR A 40 7.96 -13.81 -12.72
C TYR A 40 8.80 -13.57 -11.45
N ILE A 41 8.61 -12.45 -10.77
CA ILE A 41 9.27 -12.18 -9.48
C ILE A 41 8.93 -13.28 -8.47
N GLY A 42 7.64 -13.60 -8.31
CA GLY A 42 7.20 -14.70 -7.44
C GLY A 42 7.78 -16.06 -7.83
N THR A 43 8.00 -16.30 -9.12
CA THR A 43 8.53 -17.57 -9.63
C THR A 43 10.02 -17.73 -9.36
N TYR A 44 10.82 -16.69 -9.57
CA TYR A 44 12.28 -16.80 -9.58
C TYR A 44 12.96 -16.21 -8.33
N SER A 45 12.45 -15.13 -7.76
CA SER A 45 13.08 -14.42 -6.63
C SER A 45 12.65 -14.98 -5.27
N LYS A 46 13.02 -16.23 -4.99
CA LYS A 46 12.59 -16.97 -3.78
C LYS A 46 13.19 -16.45 -2.47
N ASN A 47 14.30 -15.71 -2.55
CA ASN A 47 14.98 -15.13 -1.39
C ASN A 47 14.47 -13.73 -1.01
N LEU A 48 13.48 -13.20 -1.74
CA LEU A 48 13.01 -11.84 -1.55
C LEU A 48 12.40 -11.63 -0.16
N CYS A 49 12.97 -10.69 0.58
CA CYS A 49 12.58 -10.31 1.94
C CYS A 49 11.93 -8.93 1.97
N ASP A 50 12.28 -8.06 1.03
CA ASP A 50 11.75 -6.69 0.92
C ASP A 50 11.43 -6.38 -0.55
N PHE A 51 10.17 -6.03 -0.81
CA PHE A 51 9.69 -5.68 -2.14
C PHE A 51 8.93 -4.36 -2.07
N CYS A 52 9.37 -3.39 -2.85
CA CYS A 52 8.76 -2.08 -3.00
C CYS A 52 8.61 -1.75 -4.48
N LEU A 53 7.37 -1.53 -4.93
CA LEU A 53 7.08 -1.13 -6.29
C LEU A 53 6.21 0.13 -6.31
N VAL A 54 6.64 1.11 -7.09
CA VAL A 54 5.88 2.34 -7.35
C VAL A 54 5.64 2.45 -8.85
N LEU A 55 4.37 2.49 -9.25
CA LEU A 55 3.96 2.73 -10.62
C LEU A 55 3.82 4.23 -10.88
N LEU A 56 4.65 4.75 -11.77
CA LEU A 56 4.66 6.17 -12.15
C LEU A 56 3.43 6.51 -13.00
N GLU A 57 2.92 7.74 -12.87
CA GLU A 57 1.76 8.24 -13.62
C GLU A 57 2.11 8.81 -15.01
N LYS A 58 3.31 8.49 -15.54
CA LYS A 58 3.80 9.05 -16.82
C LYS A 58 3.04 8.51 -18.05
N GLU A 59 2.65 7.24 -18.03
CA GLU A 59 1.95 6.60 -19.16
C GLU A 59 0.44 6.78 -19.05
N GLU A 60 -0.27 7.13 -20.12
CA GLU A 60 -1.75 7.23 -20.05
C GLU A 60 -2.40 5.86 -19.85
N ARG A 61 -1.90 4.84 -20.56
CA ARG A 61 -2.43 3.47 -20.52
C ARG A 61 -1.38 2.52 -19.99
N ILE A 62 -1.75 1.78 -18.95
CA ILE A 62 -0.97 0.65 -18.43
C ILE A 62 -1.49 -0.62 -19.08
N THR A 63 -0.56 -1.49 -19.45
CA THR A 63 -0.85 -2.63 -20.32
C THR A 63 -1.87 -3.60 -19.71
N ASP A 64 -1.86 -3.80 -18.38
CA ASP A 64 -2.57 -4.90 -17.73
C ASP A 64 -3.00 -4.55 -16.28
N LEU A 65 -3.95 -3.62 -16.14
CA LEU A 65 -4.64 -3.35 -14.87
C LEU A 65 -6.04 -3.99 -14.88
N PRO A 66 -6.53 -4.54 -13.75
CA PRO A 66 -5.89 -4.60 -12.42
C PRO A 66 -4.82 -5.70 -12.26
N LEU A 67 -3.91 -5.54 -11.29
CA LEU A 67 -2.73 -6.40 -11.06
C LEU A 67 -2.93 -7.54 -10.04
N GLU A 68 -4.16 -7.81 -9.64
CA GLU A 68 -4.49 -8.71 -8.53
C GLU A 68 -3.98 -10.15 -8.70
N ASN A 69 -3.97 -10.69 -9.93
CA ASN A 69 -3.46 -12.04 -10.19
C ASN A 69 -1.93 -12.11 -10.03
N GLY A 70 -1.23 -11.07 -10.49
CA GLY A 70 0.22 -10.94 -10.37
C GLY A 70 0.64 -10.74 -8.92
N VAL A 71 -0.09 -9.91 -8.16
CA VAL A 71 0.13 -9.73 -6.72
C VAL A 71 -0.05 -11.05 -5.98
N ARG A 72 -1.12 -11.80 -6.28
CA ARG A 72 -1.34 -13.14 -5.71
C ARG A 72 -0.15 -14.06 -5.98
N ASP A 73 0.29 -14.14 -7.22
CA ASP A 73 1.35 -15.07 -7.63
C ASP A 73 2.72 -14.65 -7.03
N LEU A 74 2.98 -13.34 -6.92
CA LEU A 74 4.16 -12.79 -6.24
C LEU A 74 4.18 -13.19 -4.76
N LEU A 75 3.11 -12.92 -4.03
CA LEU A 75 3.04 -13.17 -2.59
C LEU A 75 3.08 -14.68 -2.26
N ARG A 76 2.46 -15.52 -3.09
CA ARG A 76 2.58 -16.99 -2.96
C ARG A 76 3.97 -17.49 -3.27
N GLY A 77 4.70 -16.81 -4.14
CA GLY A 77 6.04 -17.19 -4.58
C GLY A 77 7.16 -16.77 -3.63
N CYS A 78 7.04 -15.60 -3.02
CA CYS A 78 8.04 -14.97 -2.15
C CYS A 78 7.76 -15.23 -0.66
N GLU A 79 7.92 -16.47 -0.21
CA GLU A 79 7.55 -16.89 1.16
C GLU A 79 8.42 -16.31 2.29
N LYS A 80 9.54 -15.67 1.95
CA LYS A 80 10.45 -15.00 2.89
C LYS A 80 10.09 -13.54 3.12
N LEU A 81 9.13 -12.99 2.39
CA LEU A 81 8.80 -11.58 2.44
C LEU A 81 8.45 -11.12 3.87
N ARG A 82 9.03 -9.97 4.25
CA ARG A 82 8.84 -9.30 5.55
C ARG A 82 8.38 -7.86 5.38
N ARG A 83 8.69 -7.24 4.24
CA ARG A 83 8.35 -5.87 3.91
C ARG A 83 7.76 -5.84 2.51
N PHE A 84 6.60 -5.19 2.38
CA PHE A 84 5.88 -5.12 1.12
C PHE A 84 5.32 -3.72 0.90
N ALA A 85 5.74 -3.06 -0.18
CA ALA A 85 5.17 -1.80 -0.61
C ALA A 85 4.67 -1.91 -2.05
N LEU A 86 3.45 -1.46 -2.27
CA LEU A 86 2.81 -1.44 -3.58
C LEU A 86 2.04 -0.14 -3.74
N TYR A 87 2.63 0.78 -4.50
CA TYR A 87 2.02 2.06 -4.83
C TYR A 87 1.57 2.05 -6.29
N LEU A 88 0.26 2.01 -6.49
CA LEU A 88 -0.33 1.98 -7.83
C LEU A 88 -1.12 3.26 -8.09
N ARG A 89 -1.63 3.37 -9.32
CA ARG A 89 -2.61 4.38 -9.70
C ARG A 89 -4.02 3.89 -9.32
N PRO A 90 -5.03 4.78 -9.20
CA PRO A 90 -6.41 4.36 -9.00
C PRO A 90 -6.85 3.30 -10.04
N GLY A 91 -7.52 2.24 -9.56
CA GLY A 91 -7.91 1.10 -10.39
C GLY A 91 -6.81 0.06 -10.64
N GLY A 92 -5.60 0.27 -10.12
CA GLY A 92 -4.50 -0.69 -10.26
C GLY A 92 -4.67 -1.98 -9.44
N LEU A 93 -5.46 -1.90 -8.37
CA LEU A 93 -5.84 -3.04 -7.53
C LEU A 93 -7.31 -2.91 -7.14
N THR A 94 -8.03 -4.03 -7.17
CA THR A 94 -9.40 -4.13 -6.66
C THR A 94 -9.42 -4.67 -5.23
N ASP A 95 -10.60 -4.70 -4.62
CA ASP A 95 -10.81 -5.36 -3.33
C ASP A 95 -10.40 -6.84 -3.33
N VAL A 96 -10.51 -7.54 -4.47
CA VAL A 96 -10.06 -8.93 -4.61
C VAL A 96 -8.55 -9.01 -4.44
N GLY A 97 -7.82 -8.08 -5.06
CA GLY A 97 -6.38 -7.95 -4.91
C GLY A 97 -5.98 -7.63 -3.47
N LEU A 98 -6.70 -6.74 -2.79
CA LEU A 98 -6.46 -6.43 -1.38
C LEU A 98 -6.69 -7.67 -0.47
N GLY A 99 -7.74 -8.46 -0.75
CA GLY A 99 -7.98 -9.74 -0.09
C GLY A 99 -6.84 -10.75 -0.28
N TYR A 100 -6.28 -10.84 -1.49
CA TYR A 100 -5.09 -11.66 -1.75
C TYR A 100 -3.86 -11.19 -0.98
N ILE A 101 -3.65 -9.88 -0.85
CA ILE A 101 -2.56 -9.37 0.00
C ILE A 101 -2.76 -9.87 1.42
N GLY A 102 -3.97 -9.73 1.99
CA GLY A 102 -4.30 -10.24 3.31
C GLY A 102 -3.99 -11.74 3.45
N GLN A 103 -4.50 -12.55 2.52
CA GLN A 103 -4.41 -14.00 2.58
C GLN A 103 -2.97 -14.56 2.40
N TYR A 104 -2.16 -13.93 1.55
CA TYR A 104 -0.87 -14.48 1.12
C TYR A 104 0.35 -13.76 1.70
N SER A 105 0.18 -12.88 2.69
CA SER A 105 1.29 -12.17 3.35
C SER A 105 1.47 -12.48 4.86
N PRO A 106 1.38 -13.75 5.30
CA PRO A 106 1.30 -14.08 6.73
C PRO A 106 2.52 -13.67 7.56
N LYS A 107 3.69 -13.49 6.94
CA LYS A 107 4.95 -13.13 7.59
C LYS A 107 5.34 -11.66 7.41
N VAL A 108 4.58 -10.88 6.63
CA VAL A 108 4.88 -9.46 6.40
C VAL A 108 4.63 -8.68 7.68
N ARG A 109 5.62 -7.87 8.06
CA ARG A 109 5.60 -7.03 9.28
C ARG A 109 5.40 -5.55 8.98
N TRP A 110 5.80 -5.10 7.80
CA TRP A 110 5.64 -3.72 7.36
C TRP A 110 4.99 -3.69 5.99
N MET A 111 3.95 -2.88 5.84
CA MET A 111 3.25 -2.71 4.58
C MET A 111 2.93 -1.25 4.25
N LEU A 112 3.15 -0.87 2.99
CA LEU A 112 2.75 0.42 2.43
C LEU A 112 1.91 0.18 1.17
N LEU A 113 0.65 0.61 1.18
CA LEU A 113 -0.27 0.43 0.05
C LEU A 113 -0.73 1.81 -0.46
N GLY A 114 -0.55 2.06 -1.75
CA GLY A 114 -0.98 3.30 -2.41
C GLY A 114 -2.08 3.05 -3.43
N SER A 115 -3.15 3.84 -3.37
CA SER A 115 -4.29 3.83 -4.31
C SER A 115 -4.99 2.48 -4.45
N VAL A 116 -5.02 1.67 -3.38
CA VAL A 116 -5.60 0.31 -3.40
C VAL A 116 -7.12 0.27 -3.20
N GLY A 117 -7.80 1.43 -3.18
CA GLY A 117 -9.27 1.51 -3.30
C GLY A 117 -10.09 0.89 -2.17
N GLY A 118 -9.49 0.59 -1.01
CA GLY A 118 -10.17 -0.17 0.04
C GLY A 118 -11.25 0.60 0.77
N SER A 119 -12.45 0.01 0.84
CA SER A 119 -13.46 0.34 1.86
C SER A 119 -13.07 -0.24 3.22
N ASP A 120 -13.66 0.29 4.29
CA ASP A 120 -13.35 -0.10 5.66
C ASP A 120 -13.52 -1.61 5.91
N THR A 121 -14.61 -2.19 5.38
CA THR A 121 -14.87 -3.64 5.47
C THR A 121 -13.76 -4.47 4.84
N ARG A 122 -13.15 -3.99 3.77
CA ARG A 122 -12.09 -4.73 3.05
C ARG A 122 -10.73 -4.55 3.70
N LEU A 123 -10.45 -3.38 4.28
CA LEU A 123 -9.30 -3.21 5.16
C LEU A 123 -9.39 -4.12 6.40
N LEU A 124 -10.60 -4.32 6.93
CA LEU A 124 -10.83 -5.28 8.01
C LEU A 124 -10.48 -6.71 7.60
N GLU A 125 -11.01 -7.20 6.48
CA GLU A 125 -10.70 -8.55 5.98
C GLU A 125 -9.19 -8.72 5.70
N PHE A 126 -8.57 -7.71 5.09
CA PHE A 126 -7.13 -7.65 4.88
C PHE A 126 -6.34 -7.75 6.20
N SER A 127 -6.72 -6.99 7.22
CA SER A 127 -6.00 -6.96 8.50
C SER A 127 -6.05 -8.29 9.26
N ARG A 128 -7.15 -9.05 9.11
CA ARG A 128 -7.31 -10.41 9.65
C ARG A 128 -6.35 -11.41 9.00
N GLY A 129 -6.01 -11.23 7.72
CA GLY A 129 -5.09 -12.10 6.99
C GLY A 129 -3.61 -11.89 7.32
N CYS A 130 -3.24 -10.75 7.92
CA CYS A 130 -1.85 -10.38 8.18
C CYS A 130 -1.49 -10.46 9.68
N PRO A 131 -1.28 -11.66 10.26
CA PRO A 131 -1.06 -11.83 11.71
C PRO A 131 0.28 -11.26 12.19
N SER A 132 1.29 -11.18 11.32
CA SER A 132 2.63 -10.65 11.67
C SER A 132 2.75 -9.14 11.50
N LEU A 133 1.70 -8.45 11.04
CA LEU A 133 1.77 -7.05 10.66
C LEU A 133 2.00 -6.17 11.89
N GLN A 134 3.06 -5.37 11.86
CA GLN A 134 3.48 -4.45 12.94
C GLN A 134 3.32 -2.99 12.54
N LYS A 135 3.35 -2.69 11.23
CA LYS A 135 3.11 -1.35 10.70
C LYS A 135 2.42 -1.42 9.35
N LEU A 136 1.40 -0.60 9.19
CA LEU A 136 0.60 -0.43 7.97
C LEU A 136 0.50 1.05 7.65
N GLU A 137 0.74 1.40 6.39
CA GLU A 137 0.47 2.73 5.85
C GLU A 137 -0.37 2.55 4.58
N VAL A 138 -1.55 3.18 4.55
CA VAL A 138 -2.42 3.18 3.37
C VAL A 138 -2.59 4.62 2.91
N ARG A 139 -2.12 4.90 1.69
CA ARG A 139 -2.26 6.19 1.01
C ARG A 139 -3.37 6.08 -0.03
N GLY A 140 -4.13 7.14 -0.25
CA GLY A 140 -5.30 7.05 -1.13
C GLY A 140 -6.52 6.46 -0.42
N TYR A 141 -6.55 6.40 0.91
CA TYR A 141 -7.65 5.82 1.67
C TYR A 141 -8.85 6.78 1.68
N ARG A 142 -10.03 6.26 1.35
CA ARG A 142 -11.29 6.99 1.43
C ARG A 142 -12.05 6.49 2.65
N ALA A 143 -11.98 7.26 3.74
CA ALA A 143 -12.73 6.96 4.95
C ALA A 143 -14.24 6.95 4.67
N SER A 144 -14.96 5.98 5.25
CA SER A 144 -16.42 6.07 5.33
C SER A 144 -16.84 7.18 6.29
N ASP A 145 -18.06 7.72 6.11
CA ASP A 145 -18.61 8.79 6.97
C ASP A 145 -18.65 8.42 8.46
N SER A 146 -18.58 7.13 8.80
CA SER A 146 -18.69 6.69 10.20
C SER A 146 -17.37 6.28 10.84
N SER A 147 -16.31 5.94 10.10
CA SER A 147 -15.02 5.38 10.59
C SER A 147 -15.14 4.19 11.58
N ARG A 148 -16.36 3.74 11.90
CA ARG A 148 -16.68 2.70 12.89
C ARG A 148 -16.15 1.34 12.46
N ASP A 149 -16.10 1.09 11.16
CA ASP A 149 -15.62 -0.16 10.62
C ASP A 149 -14.09 -0.30 10.77
N LEU A 150 -13.35 0.82 10.89
CA LEU A 150 -11.92 0.77 11.26
C LEU A 150 -11.72 0.31 12.71
N LEU A 151 -12.68 0.59 13.61
CA LEU A 151 -12.65 0.07 14.98
C LEU A 151 -12.74 -1.45 15.00
N ALA A 152 -13.27 -2.10 13.96
CA ALA A 152 -13.24 -3.55 13.88
C ALA A 152 -11.82 -4.12 13.67
N MET A 153 -10.86 -3.30 13.23
CA MET A 153 -9.44 -3.68 13.15
C MET A 153 -8.72 -3.57 14.50
N ALA A 154 -9.42 -3.08 15.53
CA ALA A 154 -8.90 -2.99 16.88
C ALA A 154 -8.41 -4.33 17.40
N ARG A 155 -7.19 -4.32 17.94
CA ARG A 155 -6.59 -5.44 18.65
C ARG A 155 -5.61 -4.89 19.68
N PRO A 156 -5.28 -5.64 20.74
CA PRO A 156 -4.34 -5.18 21.75
C PRO A 156 -3.05 -4.66 21.11
N PHE A 157 -2.59 -3.51 21.59
CA PHE A 157 -1.36 -2.83 21.13
C PHE A 157 -1.40 -2.32 19.69
N TRP A 158 -2.51 -2.41 18.97
CA TRP A 158 -2.64 -1.93 17.59
C TRP A 158 -3.34 -0.57 17.56
N ASN A 159 -2.55 0.48 17.38
CA ASN A 159 -3.05 1.85 17.28
C ASN A 159 -3.29 2.19 15.81
N ILE A 160 -4.33 2.97 15.55
CA ILE A 160 -4.67 3.46 14.21
C ILE A 160 -4.82 4.97 14.28
N GLU A 161 -4.20 5.67 13.33
CA GLU A 161 -4.23 7.12 13.17
C GLU A 161 -4.68 7.44 11.75
N LEU A 162 -5.60 8.39 11.61
CA LEU A 162 -5.97 8.98 10.34
C LEU A 162 -5.29 10.34 10.21
N VAL A 163 -4.52 10.50 9.14
CA VAL A 163 -3.91 11.76 8.76
C VAL A 163 -4.75 12.32 7.59
N PRO A 164 -5.51 13.40 7.80
CA PRO A 164 -6.25 14.04 6.73
C PRO A 164 -5.32 14.54 5.63
N ALA A 165 -5.86 14.60 4.42
CA ALA A 165 -5.14 15.19 3.32
C ALA A 165 -4.77 16.64 3.61
N ARG A 166 -3.55 17.03 3.23
CA ARG A 166 -3.13 18.42 3.27
C ARG A 166 -3.68 19.15 2.05
N ARG A 167 -4.29 20.32 2.26
CA ARG A 167 -4.59 21.26 1.17
C ARG A 167 -3.28 21.65 0.48
N ILE A 168 -3.08 21.23 -0.76
CA ILE A 168 -1.97 21.70 -1.57
C ILE A 168 -2.47 22.92 -2.33
N VAL A 169 -1.93 24.09 -1.99
CA VAL A 169 -2.12 25.30 -2.79
C VAL A 169 -1.19 25.17 -3.98
N MET A 170 -1.73 24.86 -5.16
CA MET A 170 -1.00 24.94 -6.41
C MET A 170 -1.34 26.28 -7.06
N THR A 171 -0.32 27.06 -7.43
CA THR A 171 -0.51 28.19 -8.33
C THR A 171 -0.67 27.64 -9.75
N ASP A 172 -1.77 27.97 -10.41
CA ASP A 172 -1.94 27.66 -11.83
C ASP A 172 -0.91 28.41 -12.70
N GLN A 173 -0.89 28.14 -14.00
CA GLN A 173 0.01 28.82 -14.95
C GLN A 173 -0.25 30.35 -15.05
N VAL A 174 -1.30 30.86 -14.40
CA VAL A 174 -1.75 32.25 -14.38
C VAL A 174 -1.48 32.92 -13.02
N GLY A 175 -0.91 32.19 -12.05
CA GLY A 175 -0.59 32.71 -10.72
C GLY A 175 -1.78 32.76 -9.75
N VAL A 176 -2.92 32.13 -10.07
CA VAL A 176 -4.07 32.00 -9.16
C VAL A 176 -3.83 30.79 -8.25
N PRO A 177 -3.93 30.94 -6.91
CA PRO A 177 -3.88 29.81 -6.00
C PRO A 177 -5.14 28.93 -6.18
N GLY A 178 -5.00 27.82 -6.88
CA GLY A 178 -5.96 26.72 -6.89
C GLY A 178 -5.67 25.79 -5.73
N VAL A 179 -6.67 25.54 -4.88
CA VAL A 179 -6.57 24.48 -3.87
C VAL A 179 -6.95 23.18 -4.57
N VAL A 180 -5.98 22.31 -4.81
CA VAL A 180 -6.27 20.93 -5.18
C VAL A 180 -6.34 20.15 -3.86
N GLU A 181 -7.55 19.85 -3.41
CA GLU A 181 -7.78 18.90 -2.33
C GLU A 181 -7.63 17.50 -2.91
N ASP A 182 -6.57 16.79 -2.53
CA ASP A 182 -6.62 15.33 -2.55
C ASP A 182 -7.61 14.94 -1.43
N PRO A 183 -8.76 14.31 -1.69
CA PRO A 183 -9.70 13.94 -0.62
C PRO A 183 -9.20 12.74 0.20
N THR A 184 -8.07 12.15 -0.17
CA THR A 184 -7.64 10.88 0.39
C THR A 184 -6.81 11.03 1.66
N HIS A 185 -7.21 10.30 2.69
CA HIS A 185 -6.51 10.27 3.96
C HIS A 185 -5.33 9.31 3.88
N VAL A 186 -4.36 9.50 4.76
CA VAL A 186 -3.36 8.46 5.05
C VAL A 186 -3.79 7.76 6.33
N LEU A 187 -4.05 6.45 6.24
CA LEU A 187 -4.25 5.61 7.40
C LEU A 187 -2.90 5.05 7.82
N VAL A 188 -2.53 5.26 9.08
CA VAL A 188 -1.34 4.69 9.70
C VAL A 188 -1.79 3.77 10.82
N ALA A 189 -1.32 2.54 10.83
CA ALA A 189 -1.53 1.64 11.96
C ALA A 189 -0.22 1.02 12.40
N TYR A 190 -0.04 0.85 13.71
CA TYR A 190 1.21 0.38 14.28
C TYR A 190 1.02 -0.34 15.61
N TYR A 191 1.91 -1.30 15.84
CA TYR A 191 2.00 -2.02 17.11
C TYR A 191 2.82 -1.24 18.14
N SER A 192 2.30 -1.04 19.36
CA SER A 192 2.99 -0.37 20.47
C SER A 192 2.54 -0.91 21.83
N LEU A 193 3.52 -1.27 22.68
CA LEU A 193 3.28 -1.63 24.08
C LEU A 193 2.97 -0.40 24.96
N SER A 194 3.30 0.80 24.49
CA SER A 194 3.06 2.06 25.22
C SER A 194 1.67 2.66 24.95
N GLY A 195 0.84 1.99 24.14
CA GLY A 195 -0.44 2.54 23.69
C GLY A 195 -0.28 3.61 22.59
N PRO A 196 -1.34 4.42 22.36
CA PRO A 196 -1.33 5.54 21.43
C PRO A 196 -0.32 6.62 21.85
N ARG A 197 0.31 7.27 20.88
CA ARG A 197 1.18 8.43 21.15
C ARG A 197 0.36 9.64 21.59
N THR A 198 0.96 10.58 22.33
CA THR A 198 0.29 11.79 22.85
C THR A 198 0.77 13.10 22.21
N ASP A 199 1.77 13.03 21.34
CA ASP A 199 2.47 14.15 20.72
C ASP A 199 2.10 14.32 19.23
N PHE A 200 0.91 13.88 18.83
CA PHE A 200 0.42 14.06 17.46
C PHE A 200 -0.13 15.49 17.22
N PRO A 201 0.05 16.07 16.01
CA PRO A 201 -0.55 17.37 15.68
C PRO A 201 -2.08 17.35 15.75
N GLU A 202 -2.71 18.51 15.97
CA GLU A 202 -4.18 18.66 16.04
C GLU A 202 -4.92 18.13 14.79
N THR A 203 -4.23 18.05 13.66
CA THR A 203 -4.79 17.53 12.41
C THR A 203 -4.92 16.01 12.40
N VAL A 204 -4.17 15.28 13.24
CA VAL A 204 -4.18 13.81 13.26
C VAL A 204 -5.34 13.33 14.12
N ILE A 205 -6.11 12.37 13.61
CA ILE A 205 -7.26 11.79 14.29
C ILE A 205 -6.87 10.38 14.76
N PRO A 206 -6.51 10.16 16.03
CA PRO A 206 -6.33 8.83 16.58
C PRO A 206 -7.68 8.12 16.71
N LEU A 207 -7.74 6.85 16.32
CA LEU A 207 -8.87 5.98 16.65
C LEU A 207 -8.67 5.43 18.07
N ASP A 208 -9.31 6.09 19.03
CA ASP A 208 -9.30 5.64 20.43
C ASP A 208 -10.43 4.65 20.70
N LEU A 209 -10.05 3.45 21.12
CA LEU A 209 -10.98 2.36 21.46
C LEU A 209 -11.65 2.54 22.82
N LEU A 210 -11.08 3.39 23.67
CA LEU A 210 -11.58 3.64 25.02
C LEU A 210 -12.63 4.78 25.07
N ALA A 211 -12.70 5.62 24.03
CA ALA A 211 -13.68 6.70 23.93
C ALA A 211 -15.08 6.22 23.50
N THR A 212 -15.18 5.03 22.89
CA THR A 212 -16.45 4.34 22.67
C THR A 212 -16.65 3.33 23.80
N GLY A 213 -17.49 3.64 24.78
CA GLY A 213 -17.76 2.80 25.96
C GLY A 213 -18.29 1.40 25.64
N ALA A 214 -17.42 0.50 25.19
CA ALA A 214 -17.66 -0.93 25.11
C ALA A 214 -17.08 -1.57 26.37
N GLU A 215 -17.90 -1.63 27.42
CA GLU A 215 -17.70 -2.58 28.51
C GLU A 215 -17.70 -4.01 27.93
N LEU A 216 -16.69 -4.79 28.31
CA LEU A 216 -16.55 -6.23 28.04
C LEU A 216 -17.66 -7.05 28.71
#